data_AF-A0A2W0B5Z3-F1
#
_entry.id   AF-A0A2W0B5Z3-F1
#
_cell.length_a   1.000
_cell.length_b   1.000
_cell.length_c   1.000
_cell.angle_alpha   90.00
_cell.angle_beta   90.00
_cell.angle_gamma   90.00
#
_symmetry.space_group_name_H-M   'P 1'
#
loop_
_entity.id
_entity.type
_entity.pdbx_description
1 polymer ?
#
loop_
_entity_poly.entity_id
_entity_poly.type
_entity_poly.pdbx_seq_one_letter_code
_entity_poly.pdbx_strand_id
1 'polypeptide(L)' 'MSDDKSKVGKQDRDRINVHQDYELRDWAKRFGVSKDELKKAVESVGNSAEAVRKHLGK' A
#
# COMPACT_ATOMS: atom_id res chain seq x y z
N MET A 1 -14.87 17.21 -25.31
CA MET A 1 -13.60 16.87 -24.61
C MET A 1 -13.92 15.71 -23.69
N SER A 2 -13.46 14.51 -24.02
CA SER A 2 -13.68 13.31 -23.20
C SER A 2 -12.56 13.25 -22.16
N ASP A 3 -12.90 13.43 -20.89
CA ASP A 3 -11.94 13.29 -19.79
C ASP A 3 -11.30 11.90 -19.82
N ASP A 4 -10.00 11.89 -20.05
CA ASP A 4 -9.11 10.75 -19.89
C ASP A 4 -9.15 10.25 -18.43
N LYS A 5 -10.03 9.28 -18.16
CA LYS A 5 -10.09 8.52 -16.89
C LYS A 5 -8.82 7.71 -16.59
N SER A 6 -7.81 7.78 -17.45
CA SER A 6 -6.52 7.08 -17.33
C SER A 6 -5.62 7.67 -16.23
N LYS A 7 -5.93 8.86 -15.67
CA LYS A 7 -5.11 9.49 -14.62
C LYS A 7 -5.58 9.27 -13.18
N VAL A 8 -6.76 8.66 -12.96
CA VAL A 8 -7.34 8.50 -11.61
C VAL A 8 -6.89 7.20 -10.93
N GLY A 9 -6.44 6.18 -11.68
CA GLY A 9 -6.40 4.81 -11.16
C GLY A 9 -5.08 4.30 -10.60
N LYS A 10 -3.95 4.99 -10.76
CA LYS A 10 -2.62 4.44 -10.41
C LYS A 10 -2.14 4.88 -9.03
N GLN A 11 -2.23 6.18 -8.76
CA GLN A 11 -1.63 6.78 -7.57
C GLN A 11 -2.33 6.36 -6.26
N ASP A 12 -3.64 6.09 -6.30
CA ASP A 12 -4.37 5.55 -5.13
C ASP A 12 -4.15 4.05 -4.93
N ARG A 13 -3.85 3.29 -5.99
CA ARG A 13 -3.52 1.86 -5.88
C ARG A 13 -2.15 1.59 -5.27
N ASP A 14 -1.32 2.62 -5.14
CA ASP A 14 0.01 2.56 -4.55
C ASP A 14 0.02 3.02 -3.09
N ARG A 15 -1.15 3.18 -2.44
CA ARG A 15 -1.26 3.48 -1.01
C ARG A 15 -1.82 2.30 -0.22
N ILE A 16 -1.36 2.16 1.02
CA ILE A 16 -1.75 1.13 1.97
C ILE A 16 -2.61 1.79 3.05
N ASN A 17 -3.90 1.52 3.02
CA ASN A 17 -4.82 1.93 4.06
C ASN A 17 -4.81 0.91 5.21
N VAL A 18 -4.05 1.23 6.27
CA VAL A 18 -3.99 0.41 7.47
C VAL A 18 -5.26 0.45 8.34
N HIS A 19 -6.22 1.33 8.02
CA HIS A 19 -7.52 1.38 8.70
C HIS A 19 -8.54 0.40 8.10
N GLN A 20 -8.26 -0.14 6.91
CA GLN A 20 -9.13 -1.11 6.25
C GLN A 20 -8.54 -2.51 6.42
N ASP A 21 -9.16 -3.34 7.26
CA ASP A 21 -8.66 -4.68 7.62
C ASP A 21 -8.47 -5.62 6.41
N TYR A 22 -9.34 -5.50 5.41
CA TYR A 22 -9.26 -6.30 4.18
C TYR A 22 -8.07 -5.88 3.32
N GLU A 23 -7.80 -4.57 3.23
CA GLU A 23 -6.72 -3.99 2.45
C GLU A 23 -5.38 -4.30 3.10
N LEU A 24 -5.31 -4.18 4.43
CA LEU A 24 -4.14 -4.55 5.21
C LEU A 24 -3.82 -6.04 5.06
N ARG A 25 -4.83 -6.92 5.07
CA ARG A 25 -4.64 -8.35 4.81
C ARG A 25 -4.14 -8.62 3.38
N ASP A 26 -4.66 -7.91 2.40
CA ASP A 26 -4.26 -8.07 1.00
C ASP A 26 -2.81 -7.63 0.78
N TRP A 27 -2.45 -6.44 1.27
CA TRP A 27 -1.07 -5.96 1.21
C TRP A 27 -0.09 -6.84 1.99
N ALA A 28 -0.48 -7.29 3.19
CA ALA A 28 0.34 -8.20 3.98
C ALA A 28 0.64 -9.49 3.20
N LYS A 29 -0.37 -10.04 2.48
CA LYS A 29 -0.16 -11.16 1.56
C LYS A 29 0.72 -10.81 0.36
N ARG A 30 0.53 -9.64 -0.27
CA ARG A 30 1.34 -9.20 -1.42
C ARG A 30 2.81 -9.02 -1.08
N PHE A 31 3.11 -8.52 0.11
CA PHE A 31 4.48 -8.40 0.61
C PHE A 31 5.00 -9.68 1.29
N GLY A 32 4.11 -10.64 1.58
CA GLY A 32 4.45 -11.86 2.32
C GLY A 32 4.93 -11.56 3.74
N VAL A 33 4.31 -10.57 4.40
CA VAL A 33 4.61 -10.15 5.77
C VAL A 33 3.37 -10.24 6.66
N SER A 34 3.55 -10.10 7.97
CA SER A 34 2.43 -10.06 8.92
C SER A 34 1.71 -8.71 8.89
N LYS A 35 0.44 -8.67 9.32
CA LYS A 35 -0.33 -7.42 9.46
C LYS A 35 0.40 -6.38 10.32
N ASP A 36 0.95 -6.81 11.46
CA ASP A 36 1.73 -5.95 12.36
C ASP A 36 3.01 -5.41 11.72
N GLU A 37 3.71 -6.24 10.94
CA GLU A 37 4.93 -5.83 10.25
C GLU A 37 4.62 -4.79 9.17
N LEU A 38 3.50 -4.97 8.45
CA LEU A 38 3.00 -4.00 7.50
C LEU A 38 2.65 -2.66 8.18
N LYS A 39 1.97 -2.70 9.34
CA LYS A 39 1.65 -1.48 10.11
C LYS A 39 2.91 -0.74 10.54
N LYS A 40 3.90 -1.45 11.10
CA LYS A 40 5.18 -0.86 11.51
C LYS A 40 5.94 -0.24 10.34
N ALA A 41 5.94 -0.92 9.18
CA ALA A 41 6.53 -0.37 7.97
C ALA A 41 5.79 0.90 7.54
N VAL A 42 4.46 0.88 7.48
CA VAL A 42 3.64 2.07 7.15
C VAL A 42 3.87 3.22 8.13
N GLU A 43 4.02 2.96 9.42
CA GLU A 43 4.37 3.99 10.42
C GLU A 43 5.78 4.56 10.20
N SER A 44 6.72 3.74 9.73
CA SER A 44 8.11 4.14 9.54
C SER A 44 8.35 4.94 8.26
N VAL A 45 7.69 4.57 7.15
CA VAL A 45 7.94 5.16 5.81
C VAL A 45 6.71 5.79 5.17
N GLY A 46 5.58 5.78 5.86
CA GLY A 46 4.29 6.28 5.39
C GLY A 46 3.46 5.22 4.68
N ASN A 47 2.22 5.59 4.33
CA ASN A 47 1.25 4.71 3.67
C ASN A 47 1.55 4.45 2.18
N SER A 48 2.74 4.77 1.68
CA SER A 48 3.11 4.48 0.29
C SER A 48 3.56 3.03 0.17
N ALA A 49 2.93 2.27 -0.72
CA ALA A 49 3.27 0.88 -0.99
C ALA A 49 4.70 0.73 -1.52
N GLU A 50 5.19 1.67 -2.34
CA GLU A 50 6.58 1.68 -2.79
C GLU A 50 7.56 1.87 -1.65
N ALA A 51 7.28 2.81 -0.74
CA ALA A 51 8.15 3.08 0.39
C ALA A 51 8.20 1.86 1.32
N VAL A 52 7.04 1.29 1.63
CA VAL A 52 6.91 0.08 2.46
C VAL A 52 7.59 -1.10 1.81
N ARG A 53 7.45 -1.28 0.50
CA ARG A 53 8.14 -2.32 -0.27
C ARG A 53 9.67 -2.19 -0.15
N LYS A 54 10.20 -0.98 -0.33
CA LYS A 54 11.64 -0.69 -0.19
C LYS A 54 12.12 -0.93 1.23
N HIS A 55 11.32 -0.57 2.24
CA HIS A 55 11.63 -0.80 3.64
C HIS A 55 11.66 -2.29 4.00
N LEU A 56 10.72 -3.07 3.49
CA LEU A 56 10.62 -4.52 3.71
C LEU A 56 11.55 -5.35 2.81
N GLY A 57 12.20 -4.74 1.81
CA GLY A 57 13.07 -5.43 0.86
C GLY A 57 12.35 -6.43 -0.05
N LYS A 58 11.09 -6.13 -0.43
CA LYS A 58 10.23 -6.98 -1.27
C LYS A 58 10.14 -6.48 -2.72
#